data_AF-Q9RN26-F1
#
_entry.id   AF-Q9RN26-F1
#
_cell.length_a   1.000
_cell.length_b   1.000
_cell.length_c   1.000
_cell.angle_alpha   90.00
_cell.angle_beta   90.00
_cell.angle_gamma   90.00
#
_symmetry.space_group_name_H-M   'P 1'
#
loop_
_entity.id
_entity.type
_entity.pdbx_description
1 polymer ?
#
loop_
_entity_poly.entity_id
_entity_poly.type
_entity_poly.pdbx_seq_one_letter_code
_entity_poly.pdbx_strand_id
1 'polypeptide(L)'
;MLLSELKPNHDYAKEGKYLILSLRKKKGVRKDKFIEIPITWFDYNFGEKVEWLIVREYQPSVNGKEKYTNCKLENIHAQVSVVNVKGERMK
;
A
#
# COMPACT_ATOMS: atom_id res chain seq x y z
N MET A 1 10.30 -6.97 -1.25
CA MET A 1 9.40 -8.15 -1.43
C MET A 1 8.44 -7.86 -2.57
N LEU A 2 7.87 -8.89 -3.21
CA LEU A 2 6.77 -8.73 -4.15
C LEU A 2 5.43 -8.63 -3.40
N LEU A 3 4.49 -7.86 -3.95
CA LEU A 3 3.13 -7.74 -3.40
C LEU A 3 2.45 -9.12 -3.28
N SER A 4 2.69 -10.01 -4.25
CA SER A 4 2.16 -11.37 -4.27
C SER A 4 2.70 -12.28 -3.16
N GLU A 5 3.82 -11.91 -2.53
CA GLU A 5 4.43 -12.65 -1.41
C GLU A 5 3.91 -12.16 -0.05
N LEU A 6 3.17 -11.06 -0.04
CA LEU A 6 2.58 -10.48 1.17
C LEU A 6 1.24 -11.14 1.48
N LYS A 7 0.91 -11.20 2.77
CA LYS A 7 -0.35 -11.74 3.27
C LYS A 7 -1.44 -10.68 3.14
N PRO A 8 -2.49 -10.91 2.32
CA PRO A 8 -3.68 -10.07 2.35
C PRO A 8 -4.43 -10.26 3.68
N ASN A 9 -5.28 -9.30 4.02
CA ASN A 9 -6.04 -9.26 5.26
C ASN A 9 -5.17 -9.50 6.52
N HIS A 10 -3.95 -8.97 6.50
CA HIS A 10 -2.99 -9.11 7.60
C HIS A 10 -2.56 -7.76 8.12
N ASP A 11 -2.60 -7.60 9.44
CA ASP A 11 -2.21 -6.37 10.11
C ASP A 11 -0.71 -6.37 10.42
N TYR A 12 0.07 -5.75 9.54
CA TYR A 12 1.52 -5.63 9.69
C TYR A 12 1.93 -4.72 10.85
N ALA A 13 1.06 -3.81 11.30
CA ALA A 13 1.37 -2.96 12.45
C ALA A 13 1.56 -3.79 13.73
N LYS A 14 0.84 -4.92 13.85
CA LYS A 14 0.99 -5.86 14.97
C LYS A 14 2.37 -6.55 14.99
N GLU A 15 3.07 -6.58 13.87
CA GLU A 15 4.45 -7.06 13.78
C GLU A 15 5.49 -5.95 13.96
N GLY A 16 5.07 -4.72 14.28
CA GLY A 16 5.97 -3.57 14.34
C GLY A 16 6.52 -3.18 12.96
N LYS A 17 5.73 -3.37 11.90
CA LYS A 17 6.11 -3.08 10.52
C LYS A 17 5.02 -2.30 9.78
N TYR A 18 5.42 -1.61 8.72
CA TYR A 18 4.53 -1.07 7.71
C TYR A 18 5.11 -1.34 6.32
N LEU A 19 4.26 -1.23 5.31
CA LEU A 19 4.62 -1.46 3.91
C LEU A 19 4.62 -0.12 3.19
N ILE A 20 5.45 0.03 2.17
CA ILE A 20 5.41 1.17 1.26
C ILE A 20 4.97 0.67 -0.11
N LEU A 21 3.75 1.04 -0.50
CA LEU A 21 3.24 0.81 -1.85
C LEU A 21 3.65 1.96 -2.75
N SER A 22 4.17 1.65 -3.94
CA SER A 22 4.45 2.65 -4.97
C SER A 22 3.32 2.65 -5.99
N LEU A 23 2.53 3.74 -6.05
CA LEU A 23 1.46 3.93 -7.02
C LEU A 23 1.91 4.81 -8.17
N ARG A 24 1.66 4.38 -9.41
CA ARG A 24 1.86 5.22 -10.60
C ARG A 24 0.87 6.38 -10.60
N LYS A 25 1.35 7.61 -10.79
CA LYS A 25 0.45 8.77 -10.97
C LYS A 25 -0.41 8.58 -12.23
N LYS A 26 -1.68 8.98 -12.14
CA LYS A 26 -2.65 8.90 -13.26
C LYS A 26 -2.13 9.61 -14.52
N LYS A 27 -2.59 9.07 -15.65
CA LYS A 27 -2.34 9.48 -17.04
C LYS A 27 -2.43 11.01 -17.21
N GLY A 28 -1.35 11.65 -17.65
CA GLY A 28 -1.28 13.10 -17.93
C GLY A 28 -0.12 13.80 -17.21
N VAL A 29 0.35 13.26 -16.09
CA VAL A 29 1.61 13.63 -15.43
C VAL A 29 2.64 12.54 -15.75
N ARG A 30 3.93 12.90 -15.92
CA ARG A 30 5.05 11.99 -16.26
C ARG A 30 4.80 10.57 -15.73
N LYS A 31 4.59 9.61 -16.64
CA LYS A 31 4.20 8.21 -16.36
C LYS A 31 5.18 7.49 -15.43
N ASP A 32 6.37 8.04 -15.29
CA ASP A 32 7.51 7.50 -14.57
C ASP A 32 7.52 7.95 -13.10
N LYS A 33 6.58 8.82 -12.70
CA LYS A 33 6.44 9.24 -11.31
C LYS A 33 5.52 8.30 -10.53
N PHE A 34 6.11 7.65 -9.54
CA PHE A 34 5.39 6.95 -8.49
C PHE A 34 5.19 7.85 -7.27
N ILE A 35 4.10 7.62 -6.55
CA ILE A 35 3.92 8.13 -5.18
C ILE A 35 4.04 6.95 -4.22
N GLU A 36 4.77 7.15 -3.15
CA GLU A 36 4.87 6.18 -2.07
C GLU A 36 3.70 6.38 -1.09
N ILE A 37 3.00 5.31 -0.74
CA ILE A 37 1.94 5.28 0.26
C ILE A 37 2.33 4.28 1.34
N PRO A 38 2.64 4.76 2.56
CA PRO A 38 2.82 3.91 3.72
C PRO A 38 1.49 3.29 4.14
N ILE A 39 1.44 1.96 4.29
CA ILE A 39 0.24 1.21 4.68
C ILE A 39 0.56 0.18 5.77
N THR A 40 -0.44 -0.21 6.55
CA THR A 40 -0.32 -1.20 7.63
C THR A 40 -1.10 -2.48 7.35
N TRP A 41 -2.02 -2.42 6.40
CA TRP A 41 -2.92 -3.51 6.07
C TRP A 41 -3.41 -3.32 4.63
N PHE A 42 -3.68 -4.40 3.93
CA PHE A 42 -4.35 -4.38 2.65
C PHE A 42 -5.17 -5.65 2.44
N ASP A 43 -6.14 -5.57 1.54
CA ASP A 43 -6.84 -6.73 1.02
C ASP A 43 -7.26 -6.52 -0.43
N TYR A 44 -7.50 -7.62 -1.13
CA TYR A 44 -7.95 -7.60 -2.51
C TYR A 44 -9.45 -7.30 -2.56
N ASN A 45 -9.81 -6.27 -3.30
CA ASN A 45 -11.18 -5.87 -3.56
C ASN A 45 -11.45 -5.99 -5.07
N PHE A 46 -12.01 -7.14 -5.47
CA PHE A 46 -12.29 -7.44 -6.86
C PHE A 46 -13.58 -6.75 -7.30
N GLY A 47 -13.47 -5.73 -8.16
CA GLY A 47 -14.60 -5.20 -8.90
C GLY A 47 -14.84 -5.98 -10.19
N GLU A 48 -16.00 -5.80 -10.83
CA GLU A 48 -16.38 -6.56 -12.05
C GLU A 48 -15.36 -6.48 -13.22
N LYS A 49 -14.63 -5.36 -13.34
CA LYS A 49 -13.71 -5.10 -14.47
C LYS A 49 -12.32 -4.64 -14.06
N VAL A 50 -12.12 -4.32 -12.79
CA VAL A 50 -10.89 -3.71 -12.29
C VAL A 50 -10.60 -4.32 -10.92
N GLU A 51 -9.39 -4.81 -10.77
CA GLU A 51 -8.88 -5.32 -9.51
C GLU A 51 -8.35 -4.14 -8.69
N TRP A 52 -8.78 -4.07 -7.43
CA TRP A 52 -8.34 -3.05 -6.49
C TRP A 52 -7.68 -3.71 -5.29
N LEU A 53 -6.78 -2.97 -4.66
CA LEU A 53 -6.48 -3.16 -3.25
C LEU A 53 -7.21 -2.11 -2.46
N ILE A 54 -7.90 -2.53 -1.40
CA ILE A 54 -8.21 -1.63 -0.30
C ILE A 54 -7.03 -1.66 0.66
N VAL A 55 -6.54 -0.48 1.05
CA VAL A 55 -5.37 -0.35 1.93
C VAL A 55 -5.70 0.52 3.12
N ARG A 56 -5.14 0.19 4.27
CA ARG A 56 -5.15 1.05 5.46
C ARG A 56 -3.83 1.80 5.53
N GLU A 57 -3.87 3.12 5.41
CA GLU A 57 -2.68 3.97 5.47
C GLU A 57 -2.06 3.93 6.88
N TYR A 58 -0.73 4.02 6.96
CA TYR A 58 0.02 3.99 8.23
C TYR A 58 -0.24 5.22 9.09
N GLN A 59 -0.40 6.39 8.47
CA GLN A 59 -0.75 7.60 9.18
C GLN A 59 -2.28 7.68 9.35
N PRO A 60 -2.78 7.84 10.59
CA PRO A 60 -4.20 8.06 10.81
C PRO A 60 -4.62 9.39 10.18
N SER A 61 -5.92 9.52 9.88
CA SER A 61 -6.51 10.79 9.49
C SER A 61 -6.33 11.84 10.59
N VAL A 62 -6.57 13.11 10.25
CA VAL A 62 -6.47 14.25 11.18
C VAL A 62 -7.29 14.04 12.47
N ASN A 63 -8.35 13.22 12.40
CA ASN A 63 -9.24 12.93 13.51
C ASN A 63 -8.85 11.64 14.27
N GLY A 64 -7.64 11.11 14.06
CA GLY A 64 -7.16 9.86 14.67
C GLY A 64 -7.80 8.58 14.13
N LYS A 65 -8.76 8.67 13.20
CA LYS A 65 -9.39 7.51 12.58
C LYS A 65 -8.46 6.88 11.55
N GLU A 66 -8.49 5.56 11.47
CA GLU A 66 -7.86 4.81 10.40
C GLU A 66 -8.34 5.30 9.04
N LYS A 67 -7.40 5.49 8.11
CA LYS A 67 -7.70 5.95 6.76
C LYS A 67 -7.57 4.79 5.79
N TYR A 68 -8.66 4.51 5.08
CA TYR A 68 -8.70 3.48 4.05
C TYR A 68 -8.75 4.12 2.66
N THR A 69 -7.97 3.59 1.73
CA THR A 69 -7.88 4.09 0.36
C THR A 69 -7.98 2.91 -0.61
N ASN A 70 -8.74 3.07 -1.70
CA ASN A 70 -8.77 2.09 -2.79
C ASN A 70 -7.72 2.45 -3.85
N CYS A 71 -6.84 1.49 -4.15
CA CYS A 71 -5.78 1.60 -5.12
C CYS A 71 -6.01 0.60 -6.25
N LYS A 72 -6.01 1.03 -7.51
CA LYS A 72 -6.10 0.08 -8.63
C LYS A 72 -4.86 -0.78 -8.68
N LEU A 73 -5.02 -2.09 -8.76
CA LEU A 73 -3.90 -3.05 -8.81
C LEU A 73 -2.96 -2.77 -10.00
N GLU A 74 -3.51 -2.43 -11.17
CA GLU A 74 -2.75 -2.06 -12.38
C GLU A 74 -1.77 -0.87 -12.19
N ASN A 75 -2.00 -0.03 -11.18
CA ASN A 75 -1.17 1.14 -10.89
C ASN A 75 -0.17 0.88 -9.77
N ILE A 76 -0.20 -0.29 -9.13
CA ILE A 76 0.70 -0.64 -8.04
C ILE A 76 1.95 -1.28 -8.63
N HIS A 77 3.12 -0.76 -8.25
CA HIS A 77 4.37 -1.40 -8.57
C HIS A 77 4.48 -2.74 -7.82
N ALA A 78 4.90 -3.82 -8.50
CA ALA A 78 4.93 -5.16 -7.92
C ALA A 78 5.85 -5.27 -6.71
N GLN A 79 6.96 -4.52 -6.69
CA GLN A 79 7.84 -4.47 -5.53
C GLN A 79 7.28 -3.55 -4.44
N VAL A 80 7.21 -4.10 -3.23
CA VAL A 80 6.79 -3.43 -2.00
C VAL A 80 7.98 -3.41 -1.03
N SER A 81 8.23 -2.24 -0.44
CA SER A 81 9.23 -2.13 0.63
C SER A 81 8.57 -2.45 1.97
N VAL A 82 9.23 -3.24 2.79
CA VAL A 82 8.81 -3.49 4.17
C VAL A 82 9.70 -2.68 5.08
N VAL A 83 9.11 -1.98 6.04
CA VAL A 83 9.82 -1.06 6.93
C VAL A 83 9.43 -1.37 8.36
N ASN A 84 10.39 -1.41 9.27
CA ASN A 84 10.08 -1.54 10.69
C ASN A 84 9.63 -0.20 11.28
N VAL A 85 9.08 -0.21 12.50
CA VAL A 85 8.68 1.00 13.22
C VAL A 85 9.80 2.02 13.45
N LYS A 86 11.07 1.62 13.29
CA LYS A 86 12.23 2.53 13.36
C LYS A 86 12.51 3.23 12.03
N GLY A 87 11.78 2.92 10.97
CA GLY A 87 11.98 3.47 9.63
C GLY A 87 13.04 2.73 8.80
N GLU A 88 13.56 1.61 9.28
CA GLU A 88 14.58 0.83 8.57
C GLU A 88 13.92 -0.09 7.55
N ARG A 89 14.32 0.05 6.27
CA ARG A 89 13.85 -0.81 5.18
C ARG A 89 14.44 -2.21 5.34
N MET A 90 13.59 -3.21 5.47
CA MET A 90 13.95 -4.61 5.49
C MET A 90 14.15 -5.09 4.05
N LYS A 91 15.32 -5.69 3.78
CA LYS A 91 15.65 -6.27 2.47
C LYS A 91 14.85 -7.54 2.24
#